data_AF-A0AAN9ALD9-F1
#
_entry.id   AF-A0AAN9ALD9-F1
#
_cell.length_a   1.000
_cell.length_b   1.000
_cell.length_c   1.000
_cell.angle_alpha   90.00
_cell.angle_beta   90.00
_cell.angle_gamma   90.00
#
_symmetry.space_group_name_H-M   'P 1'
#
loop_
_entity.id
_entity.type
_entity.pdbx_description
1 polymer ?
#
loop_
_entity_poly.entity_id
_entity_poly.type
_entity_poly.pdbx_seq_one_letter_code
_entity_poly.pdbx_strand_id
1 'polypeptide(L)' 'MIACDGLWKSFTMDESIKFVNSVLQDKSIHATDRRSAEEVRFDTACSRLANTAVLRLSGDNVTVLIISIKPGK' A
#
# COMPACT_ATOMS: atom_id res chain seq x y z
N MET A 1 -8.58 0.45 3.35
CA MET A 1 -7.94 0.83 2.07
C MET A 1 -9.02 1.35 1.15
N ILE A 2 -8.75 2.43 0.44
CA ILE A 2 -9.62 2.99 -0.60
C ILE A 2 -8.79 3.05 -1.88
N ALA A 3 -9.34 2.62 -3.01
CA ALA A 3 -8.66 2.71 -4.29
C ALA A 3 -9.68 2.82 -5.43
N CYS A 4 -9.26 3.39 -6.57
CA CYS A 4 -10.05 3.37 -7.81
C CYS A 4 -10.05 1.98 -8.45
N ASP A 5 -10.93 1.79 -9.43
CA ASP A 5 -11.09 0.55 -10.19
C ASP A 5 -9.81 0.14 -10.94
N GLY A 6 -8.92 1.08 -11.29
CA GLY A 6 -7.59 0.78 -11.83
C GLY A 6 -6.79 -0.21 -10.96
N LEU A 7 -6.87 -0.10 -9.63
CA LEU A 7 -6.23 -1.09 -8.74
C LEU A 7 -6.96 -2.44 -8.81
N TRP A 8 -8.29 -2.43 -8.72
CA TRP A 8 -9.12 -3.63 -8.58
C TRP A 8 -9.21 -4.47 -9.86
N LYS A 9 -8.86 -3.90 -11.01
CA LYS A 9 -8.65 -4.64 -12.26
C LYS A 9 -7.42 -5.57 -12.19
N SER A 10 -6.42 -5.23 -11.37
CA SER A 10 -5.14 -5.96 -11.27
C SER A 10 -4.95 -6.75 -9.97
N PHE A 11 -5.80 -6.51 -8.96
CA PHE A 11 -5.71 -7.12 -7.63
C PHE A 11 -7.08 -7.56 -7.13
N THR A 12 -7.11 -8.73 -6.48
CA THR A 12 -8.24 -9.05 -5.58
C THR A 12 -8.12 -8.28 -4.27
N MET A 13 -9.24 -8.13 -3.55
CA MET A 13 -9.24 -7.46 -2.24
C MET A 13 -8.33 -8.20 -1.22
N ASP A 14 -8.43 -9.52 -1.13
CA ASP A 14 -7.58 -10.32 -0.25
C ASP A 14 -6.09 -10.17 -0.56
N GLU A 15 -5.75 -10.18 -1.85
CA GLU A 15 -4.37 -10.03 -2.30
C GLU A 15 -3.82 -8.64 -1.95
N SER A 16 -4.58 -7.57 -2.18
CA SER A 16 -4.13 -6.22 -1.88
C SER A 16 -3.88 -6.02 -0.38
N ILE A 17 -4.73 -6.60 0.48
CA ILE A 17 -4.55 -6.56 1.93
C ILE A 17 -3.33 -7.36 2.36
N LYS A 18 -3.13 -8.57 1.83
CA LYS A 18 -1.93 -9.39 2.12
C LYS A 18 -0.65 -8.68 1.67
N PHE A 19 -0.67 -8.07 0.50
CA PHE A 19 0.46 -7.31 -0.03
C PHE A 19 0.80 -6.11 0.87
N VAL A 20 -0.19 -5.33 1.28
CA VAL A 20 0.07 -4.19 2.18
C VAL A 20 0.58 -4.67 3.54
N ASN A 21 -0.03 -5.72 4.11
CA ASN A 21 0.41 -6.25 5.39
C ASN A 21 1.85 -6.76 5.36
N SER A 22 2.30 -7.40 4.27
CA SER A 22 3.69 -7.86 4.16
C SER A 22 4.68 -6.69 4.19
N VAL A 23 4.35 -5.56 3.54
CA VAL A 23 5.18 -4.35 3.58
C VAL A 23 5.13 -3.66 4.95
N LEU A 24 3.96 -3.57 5.58
CA LEU A 24 3.81 -2.96 6.91
C LEU A 24 4.52 -3.74 8.02
N GLN A 25 4.67 -5.05 7.84
CA GLN A 25 5.38 -5.95 8.76
C GLN A 25 6.88 -6.10 8.44
N ASP A 26 7.35 -5.53 7.33
CA ASP A 26 8.74 -5.60 6.92
C ASP A 26 9.64 -4.77 7.85
N LYS A 27 10.39 -5.48 8.70
CA LYS A 27 11.31 -4.88 9.67
C LYS A 27 12.60 -4.34 9.04
N SER A 28 12.89 -4.70 7.80
CA SER A 28 14.04 -4.15 7.05
C SER A 28 13.79 -2.73 6.55
N ILE A 29 12.51 -2.30 6.50
CA ILE A 29 12.15 -0.91 6.22
C ILE A 29 12.31 -0.11 7.50
N HIS A 30 13.31 0.77 7.51
CA HIS A 30 13.71 1.59 8.63
C HIS A 30 13.20 3.04 8.51
N ALA A 31 13.23 3.75 9.63
CA ALA A 31 12.98 5.19 9.66
C ALA A 31 14.05 5.94 8.86
N THR A 32 13.70 7.16 8.46
CA THR A 32 14.67 8.14 7.92
C THR A 32 14.77 9.31 8.89
N ASP A 33 15.72 10.22 8.66
CA ASP A 33 15.89 11.41 9.51
C ASP A 33 14.62 12.28 9.64
N ARG A 34 13.67 12.15 8.69
CA ARG A 34 12.45 12.97 8.62
C ARG A 34 11.16 12.22 8.85
N ARG A 35 11.15 10.88 8.80
CA ARG A 35 9.93 10.05 8.83
C ARG A 35 10.15 8.82 9.69
N SER A 36 9.17 8.49 10.51
CA SER A 36 9.14 7.26 11.30
C SER A 36 9.10 6.02 10.39
N ALA A 37 9.50 4.87 10.95
CA ALA A 37 9.44 3.60 10.22
C ALA A 37 8.00 3.24 9.80
N GLU A 38 6.99 3.58 10.61
CA GLU A 38 5.58 3.38 10.27
C GLU A 38 5.21 4.19 9.02
N GLU A 39 5.53 5.49 8.99
CA GLU A 39 5.27 6.36 7.83
C GLU A 39 5.97 5.88 6.56
N VAL A 40 7.24 5.46 6.65
CA VAL A 40 8.01 4.94 5.51
C VAL A 40 7.38 3.65 4.98
N ARG A 41 6.90 2.76 5.86
CA ARG A 41 6.24 1.52 5.45
C ARG A 41 4.90 1.78 4.77
N PHE A 42 4.09 2.71 5.27
CA PHE A 42 2.84 3.09 4.60
C PHE A 42 3.08 3.67 3.21
N ASP A 43 4.07 4.56 3.07
CA ASP A 43 4.50 5.15 1.80
C ASP A 43 4.97 4.09 0.80
N THR A 44 5.80 3.17 1.29
CA THR A 44 6.34 2.06 0.51
C THR A 44 5.22 1.12 0.08
N ALA A 45 4.26 0.83 0.96
CA ALA A 45 3.12 -0.03 0.65
C ALA A 45 2.25 0.58 -0.46
N CYS A 46 1.91 1.88 -0.35
CA CYS A 46 1.18 2.60 -1.40
C CYS A 46 1.93 2.57 -2.73
N SER A 47 3.21 2.97 -2.72
CA SER A 47 4.02 3.07 -3.93
C SER A 47 4.20 1.72 -4.62
N ARG A 48 4.53 0.67 -3.86
CA ARG A 48 4.72 -0.68 -4.41
C ARG A 48 3.41 -1.26 -4.93
N LEU A 49 2.29 -1.05 -4.23
CA LEU A 49 1.00 -1.58 -4.67
C LEU A 49 0.55 -0.93 -5.99
N ALA A 50 0.65 0.40 -6.09
CA ALA A 50 0.33 1.13 -7.32
C ALA A 50 1.25 0.73 -8.49
N ASN A 51 2.57 0.68 -8.26
CA ASN A 51 3.52 0.23 -9.28
C ASN A 51 3.25 -1.21 -9.74
N THR A 52 2.91 -2.10 -8.81
CA THR A 52 2.60 -3.49 -9.16
C THR A 52 1.34 -3.58 -10.02
N ALA A 53 0.34 -2.72 -9.79
CA ALA A 53 -0.87 -2.68 -10.63
C ALA A 53 -0.54 -2.22 -12.05
N VAL A 54 0.35 -1.23 -12.21
CA VAL A 54 0.86 -0.78 -13.52
C VAL A 54 1.64 -1.89 -14.21
N LEU A 55 2.52 -2.60 -13.48
CA LEU A 55 3.28 -3.74 -14.02
C LEU A 55 2.38 -4.92 -14.44
N ARG A 56 1.21 -5.06 -13.81
CA ARG A 56 0.15 -5.99 -14.20
C ARG A 56 -0.71 -5.51 -15.35
N LEU A 57 -0.26 -4.47 -16.07
CA LEU A 57 -0.93 -3.90 -17.23
C LEU A 57 -2.29 -3.27 -16.90
N SER A 58 -2.43 -2.65 -15.71
CA SER A 58 -3.54 -1.74 -15.47
C SER A 58 -3.50 -0.61 -16.51
N GLY A 59 -4.45 -0.62 -17.44
CA GLY A 59 -4.59 0.39 -18.50
C GLY A 59 -5.33 1.66 -18.05
N ASP A 60 -5.41 1.91 -16.74
CA ASP A 60 -6.18 3.00 -16.14
C ASP A 60 -5.35 3.71 -15.06
N ASN A 61 -5.79 4.89 -14.66
CA ASN A 61 -5.22 5.62 -13.54
C ASN A 61 -5.31 4.79 -12.26
N VAL A 62 -4.20 4.62 -11.56
CA VAL A 62 -4.15 3.88 -10.28
C VAL A 62 -3.96 4.87 -9.14
N THR A 63 -4.90 4.87 -8.19
CA THR A 63 -4.85 5.68 -6.97
C THR A 63 -5.21 4.82 -5.77
N VAL A 64 -4.42 4.92 -4.70
CA VAL A 64 -4.58 4.12 -3.47
C VAL A 64 -4.41 5.02 -2.23
N LEU A 65 -5.30 4.86 -1.26
CA LEU A 65 -5.23 5.45 0.07
C LEU A 65 -5.29 4.34 1.14
N ILE A 66 -4.28 4.30 2.01
CA ILE A 66 -4.22 3.38 3.15
C ILE A 66 -4.43 4.19 4.43
N ILE A 67 -5.38 3.75 5.25
CA ILE A 67 -5.76 4.41 6.51
C ILE A 67 -5.59 3.40 7.63
N SER A 68 -4.81 3.77 8.64
CA SER A 68 -4.67 3.00 9.87
C SER A 68 -5.73 3.44 10.87
N ILE A 69 -6.65 2.54 11.21
CA ILE A 69 -7.70 2.79 12.22
C ILE A 69 -7.23 2.16 13.52
N LYS A 70 -6.98 2.99 14.54
CA LYS A 70 -6.62 2.55 15.89
C LYS A 70 -7.87 2.70 16.78
N PRO A 71 -8.22 1.72 17.62
CA PRO A 71 -9.32 1.87 18.58
C PRO A 71 -9.07 3.12 19.45
N GLY A 72 -10.14 3.87 19.73
CA GLY A 72 -10.10 4.91 20.77
C GLY A 72 -9.80 4.26 22.12
N LYS A 73 -8.93 4.91 22.91
CA LYS A 73 -8.60 4.46 24.27
C LYS A 73 -9.83 4.37 25.16
#